data_AF-A0A833SR64-F1
#
_entry.id   AF-A0A833SR64-F1
#
_cell.length_a   1.000
_cell.length_b   1.000
_cell.length_c   1.000
_cell.angle_alpha   90.00
_cell.angle_beta   90.00
_cell.angle_gamma   90.00
#
_symmetry.space_group_name_H-M   'P 1'
#
loop_
_entity.id
_entity.type
_entity.pdbx_description
1 polymer ?
#
loop_
_entity_poly.entity_id
_entity_poly.type
_entity_poly.pdbx_seq_one_letter_code
_entity_poly.pdbx_strand_id
1 'polypeptide(L)'
;MVKAFAPFVTSAALLLAVATSASLPNGSWPASKGTVQYSKAYVVKAGEVFDGKMKTFERSDVSCEGQSESGADTAVFNVEAGGHLKNVIIGKNQMEGVHCDKHDCIIENVWWDDVCEDALSVKGGTASSVTKVIGGGARYADDKVIQHNGFGTVDIDGFYGEDISKLYRSCGTCGNRPKKVSVSNTYVLNPTNAIVTVNKNWGDQATLRNVWVKSSKPTVKVCQWSQGNANGEPKMLGHGPSNPLCKYSESDVHINEDISEAATTPSSQEEQTDDGDSVTQMEATPTPTMKPSKKSKTPVTTAPTIEENVEDVEQTIQQTVRNTTASVPDGTWPASTGIVRYKKPYTIKAGEVFDGKMQTFERSDITCSGEPEGDVHCDYHDCTIESVWWDDVCEDALSIKGGSASSVTTVTNCGARFAEDKVVQHNGYGTVKIKDFFAQEFGKLYRSCGTCGNIPRKVTVENVFAIDPLVSVVTVNKNNNDQATLKNIYVKTTDGKKNVKVCQWSQASKTPSNVGDGPSGKLCQYSTSDVHINED
;
A
#
# COMPACT_ATOMS: atom_id res chain seq x y z
N MET A 1 4.60 46.17 29.40
CA MET A 1 5.20 45.93 28.07
C MET A 1 5.86 44.57 28.06
N VAL A 2 5.22 43.53 27.52
CA VAL A 2 5.89 42.44 26.78
C VAL A 2 4.84 41.89 25.82
N LYS A 3 4.98 42.19 24.52
CA LYS A 3 4.23 41.56 23.44
C LYS A 3 4.92 40.24 23.12
N ALA A 4 4.23 39.12 23.28
CA ALA A 4 4.72 37.83 22.79
C ALA A 4 4.24 37.63 21.34
N PHE A 5 5.18 37.61 20.42
CA PHE A 5 4.99 37.30 19.00
C PHE A 5 4.77 35.79 18.83
N ALA A 6 3.69 35.40 18.16
CA ALA A 6 3.52 34.03 17.67
C ALA A 6 4.29 33.87 16.35
N PRO A 7 5.23 32.92 16.21
CA PRO A 7 5.84 32.63 14.94
C PRO A 7 4.93 31.70 14.15
N PHE A 8 4.50 32.17 12.98
CA PHE A 8 4.03 31.31 11.89
C PHE A 8 5.18 30.37 11.50
N VAL A 9 5.01 29.06 11.65
CA VAL A 9 5.89 28.07 11.01
C VAL A 9 5.05 27.31 10.01
N THR A 10 5.07 27.84 8.79
CA THR A 10 4.80 27.14 7.54
C THR A 10 5.72 25.91 7.44
N SER A 11 5.19 24.70 7.29
CA SER A 11 6.00 23.59 6.77
C SER A 11 5.17 22.43 6.21
N ALA A 12 5.28 22.34 4.89
CA ALA A 12 4.94 21.28 3.93
C ALA A 12 4.71 19.85 4.49
N ALA A 13 3.57 19.26 4.10
CA ALA A 13 3.33 17.83 4.16
C ALA A 13 4.01 17.14 2.95
N LEU A 14 4.82 16.11 3.20
CA LEU A 14 5.39 15.22 2.19
C LEU A 14 4.61 13.89 2.24
N LEU A 15 3.89 13.58 1.16
CA LEU A 15 3.09 12.37 0.96
C LEU A 15 3.95 11.11 0.73
N LEU A 16 3.49 9.92 1.15
CA LEU A 16 3.97 8.61 0.65
C LEU A 16 2.79 7.66 0.36
N ALA A 17 2.82 7.01 -0.81
CA ALA A 17 1.73 6.23 -1.44
C ALA A 17 1.93 4.69 -1.37
N VAL A 18 0.86 3.88 -1.17
CA VAL A 18 0.88 2.40 -1.29
C VAL A 18 0.74 1.96 -2.75
N ALA A 19 1.49 0.94 -3.21
CA ALA A 19 1.50 0.42 -4.59
C ALA A 19 0.58 -0.81 -4.74
N THR A 20 -0.32 -0.81 -5.72
CA THR A 20 -1.08 -1.98 -6.18
C THR A 20 -0.31 -2.69 -7.30
N SER A 21 -0.17 -4.00 -7.24
CA SER A 21 0.51 -4.74 -8.31
C SER A 21 -0.39 -4.92 -9.54
N ALA A 22 0.09 -4.57 -10.74
CA ALA A 22 -0.63 -4.72 -11.99
C ALA A 22 -0.45 -6.13 -12.60
N SER A 23 -1.48 -6.64 -13.25
CA SER A 23 -1.44 -7.93 -13.93
C SER A 23 -0.54 -7.93 -15.16
N LEU A 24 0.06 -9.07 -15.50
CA LEU A 24 0.81 -9.25 -16.74
C LEU A 24 -0.08 -8.92 -17.96
N PRO A 25 0.33 -8.03 -18.88
CA PRO A 25 -0.47 -7.68 -20.04
C PRO A 25 -0.43 -8.78 -21.11
N ASN A 26 -1.56 -8.97 -21.79
CA ASN A 26 -1.74 -9.98 -22.83
C ASN A 26 -1.44 -9.48 -24.26
N GLY A 27 -0.90 -8.27 -24.39
CA GLY A 27 -0.61 -7.61 -25.67
C GLY A 27 -1.80 -6.87 -26.32
N SER A 28 -2.96 -6.80 -25.65
CA SER A 28 -4.06 -5.97 -26.14
C SER A 28 -3.73 -4.48 -26.03
N TRP A 29 -4.05 -3.71 -27.06
CA TRP A 29 -3.93 -2.26 -27.06
C TRP A 29 -5.30 -1.61 -26.86
N PRO A 30 -5.44 -0.57 -26.02
CA PRO A 30 -6.72 0.07 -25.80
C PRO A 30 -7.17 0.90 -27.00
N ALA A 31 -8.48 0.95 -27.22
CA ALA A 31 -9.08 1.87 -28.18
C ALA A 31 -9.28 3.25 -27.58
N SER A 32 -8.83 4.28 -28.29
CA SER A 32 -9.05 5.68 -27.91
C SER A 32 -10.53 6.04 -27.82
N LYS A 33 -10.88 6.88 -26.84
CA LYS A 33 -12.22 7.44 -26.61
C LYS A 33 -12.36 8.88 -27.09
N GLY A 34 -11.46 9.32 -27.97
CA GLY A 34 -11.45 10.64 -28.59
C GLY A 34 -10.09 11.34 -28.41
N THR A 35 -9.87 12.41 -29.17
CA THR A 35 -8.59 13.13 -29.19
C THR A 35 -8.71 14.50 -28.52
N VAL A 36 -7.69 14.88 -27.75
CA VAL A 36 -7.50 16.20 -27.16
C VAL A 36 -6.13 16.72 -27.57
N GLN A 37 -6.06 17.96 -28.05
CA GLN A 37 -4.80 18.59 -28.41
C GLN A 37 -4.53 19.79 -27.50
N TYR A 38 -3.29 19.89 -27.02
CA TYR A 38 -2.81 21.02 -26.25
C TYR A 38 -1.82 21.85 -27.06
N SER A 39 -1.89 23.17 -26.91
CA SER A 39 -0.91 24.09 -27.51
C SER A 39 0.35 24.30 -26.65
N LYS A 40 0.47 23.55 -25.55
CA LYS A 40 1.61 23.51 -24.62
C LYS A 40 1.50 22.25 -23.77
N ALA A 41 2.59 21.86 -23.10
CA ALA A 41 2.55 20.75 -22.15
C ALA A 41 1.45 20.96 -21.10
N TYR A 42 0.61 19.95 -20.88
CA TYR A 42 -0.38 19.98 -19.82
C TYR A 42 0.29 19.62 -18.49
N VAL A 43 0.11 20.45 -17.48
CA VAL A 43 0.74 20.23 -16.17
C VAL A 43 -0.26 19.54 -15.25
N VAL A 44 0.04 18.31 -14.83
CA VAL A 44 -0.66 17.63 -13.73
C VAL A 44 0.01 18.05 -12.43
N LYS A 45 -0.75 18.72 -11.56
CA LYS A 45 -0.22 19.30 -10.33
C LYS A 45 0.06 18.26 -9.25
N ALA A 46 0.93 18.61 -8.30
CA ALA A 46 1.16 17.80 -7.12
C ALA A 46 -0.16 17.52 -6.38
N GLY A 47 -0.46 16.24 -6.11
CA GLY A 47 -1.72 15.80 -5.49
C GLY A 47 -2.93 15.73 -6.43
N GLU A 48 -2.80 16.18 -7.68
CA GLU A 48 -3.86 16.06 -8.69
C GLU A 48 -3.91 14.64 -9.27
N VAL A 49 -5.12 14.13 -9.48
CA VAL A 49 -5.37 12.95 -10.31
C VAL A 49 -5.99 13.40 -11.62
N PHE A 50 -5.22 13.32 -12.71
CA PHE A 50 -5.72 13.52 -14.06
C PHE A 50 -6.16 12.17 -14.64
N ASP A 51 -7.47 11.98 -14.80
CA ASP A 51 -8.04 10.82 -15.48
C ASP A 51 -8.41 11.19 -16.93
N GLY A 52 -7.62 10.71 -17.88
CA GLY A 52 -7.80 10.95 -19.31
C GLY A 52 -8.96 10.17 -19.94
N LYS A 53 -9.60 9.25 -19.20
CA LYS A 53 -10.73 8.42 -19.65
C LYS A 53 -10.45 7.66 -20.96
N MET A 54 -9.20 7.23 -21.14
CA MET A 54 -8.66 6.57 -22.34
C MET A 54 -8.79 7.40 -23.63
N LYS A 55 -8.69 8.72 -23.52
CA LYS A 55 -8.54 9.60 -24.69
C LYS A 55 -7.09 9.68 -25.15
N THR A 56 -6.91 10.00 -26.42
CA THR A 56 -5.61 10.34 -27.01
C THR A 56 -5.31 11.82 -26.77
N PHE A 57 -4.11 12.11 -26.30
CA PHE A 57 -3.60 13.43 -26.01
C PHE A 57 -2.36 13.70 -26.84
N GLU A 58 -2.32 14.89 -27.43
CA GLU A 58 -1.31 15.30 -28.40
C GLU A 58 -0.97 16.78 -28.22
N ARG A 59 0.12 17.21 -28.83
CA ARG A 59 0.47 18.61 -28.99
C ARG A 59 0.05 19.11 -30.37
N SER A 60 -0.53 20.31 -30.42
CA SER A 60 -0.89 20.97 -31.70
C SER A 60 0.22 21.84 -32.27
N ASP A 61 1.26 22.11 -31.48
CA ASP A 61 2.30 23.10 -31.74
C ASP A 61 3.70 22.50 -31.95
N VAL A 62 3.85 21.17 -31.85
CA VAL A 62 5.11 20.46 -32.12
C VAL A 62 4.87 19.24 -33.00
N SER A 63 5.95 18.77 -33.63
CA SER A 63 6.02 17.52 -34.38
C SER A 63 7.26 16.74 -33.96
N CYS A 64 7.22 15.41 -34.07
CA CYS A 64 8.36 14.57 -33.73
C CYS A 64 9.59 14.90 -34.61
N GLU A 65 10.73 15.15 -33.97
CA GLU A 65 12.03 15.42 -34.61
C GLU A 65 13.03 14.26 -34.37
N GLY A 66 12.52 13.08 -34.04
CA GLY A 66 13.30 11.88 -33.72
C GLY A 66 14.06 12.01 -32.40
N GLN A 67 15.32 11.61 -32.39
CA GLN A 67 16.19 11.56 -31.21
C GLN A 67 16.86 12.91 -30.88
N SER A 68 16.27 14.01 -31.35
CA SER A 68 16.77 15.36 -31.05
C SER A 68 16.34 15.73 -29.64
N GLU A 69 17.30 15.78 -28.71
CA GLU A 69 17.06 16.11 -27.30
C GLU A 69 16.30 17.42 -27.15
N SER A 70 15.18 17.34 -26.43
CA SER A 70 14.34 18.49 -26.14
C SER A 70 14.03 18.62 -24.65
N GLY A 71 12.97 19.33 -24.29
CA GLY A 71 12.72 19.79 -22.93
C GLY A 71 11.32 19.45 -22.45
N ALA A 72 11.09 19.64 -21.15
CA ALA A 72 9.75 19.44 -20.57
C ALA A 72 8.69 20.38 -21.19
N ASP A 73 9.08 21.48 -21.84
CA ASP A 73 8.18 22.39 -22.54
C ASP A 73 7.63 21.80 -23.85
N THR A 74 8.29 20.79 -24.42
CA THR A 74 7.87 20.06 -25.63
C THR A 74 7.16 18.74 -25.32
N ALA A 75 6.99 18.42 -24.03
CA ALA A 75 6.24 17.25 -23.56
C ALA A 75 4.72 17.34 -23.80
N VAL A 76 4.02 16.21 -23.88
CA VAL A 76 2.55 16.21 -23.84
C VAL A 76 2.04 16.51 -22.42
N PHE A 77 2.62 15.82 -21.42
CA PHE A 77 2.32 16.05 -20.02
C PHE A 77 3.58 16.30 -19.19
N ASN A 78 3.48 17.27 -18.28
CA ASN A 78 4.41 17.46 -17.18
C ASN A 78 3.71 17.08 -15.88
N VAL A 79 4.16 16.01 -15.24
CA VAL A 79 3.60 15.54 -13.97
C VAL A 79 4.52 16.02 -12.85
N GLU A 80 3.99 16.87 -11.98
CA GLU A 80 4.70 17.31 -10.79
C GLU A 80 4.80 16.16 -9.77
N ALA A 81 5.78 16.23 -8.86
CA ALA A 81 5.94 15.24 -7.80
C ALA A 81 4.64 15.10 -6.97
N GLY A 82 4.16 13.86 -6.78
CA GLY A 82 2.86 13.56 -6.17
C GLY A 82 1.66 13.67 -7.11
N GLY A 83 1.84 14.08 -8.36
CA GLY A 83 0.81 14.08 -9.39
C GLY A 83 0.55 12.67 -9.93
N HIS A 84 -0.68 12.42 -10.37
CA HIS A 84 -1.15 11.13 -10.86
C HIS A 84 -1.80 11.28 -12.24
N LEU A 85 -1.13 10.76 -13.26
CA LEU A 85 -1.64 10.68 -14.63
C LEU A 85 -2.21 9.28 -14.88
N LYS A 86 -3.49 9.17 -15.23
CA LYS A 86 -4.11 7.87 -15.50
C LYS A 86 -5.06 7.80 -16.68
N ASN A 87 -5.17 6.61 -17.27
CA ASN A 87 -6.06 6.30 -18.39
C ASN A 87 -5.87 7.27 -19.57
N VAL A 88 -4.63 7.38 -20.05
CA VAL A 88 -4.22 8.33 -21.09
C VAL A 88 -3.58 7.56 -22.24
N ILE A 89 -3.88 7.97 -23.47
CA ILE A 89 -3.13 7.57 -24.66
C ILE A 89 -2.35 8.80 -25.12
N ILE A 90 -1.06 8.68 -25.35
CA ILE A 90 -0.18 9.70 -25.93
C ILE A 90 -0.08 9.40 -27.43
N GLY A 91 -0.57 10.33 -28.23
CA GLY A 91 -0.54 10.22 -29.68
C GLY A 91 0.82 10.61 -30.26
N LYS A 92 1.00 10.34 -31.55
CA LYS A 92 2.25 10.56 -32.31
C LYS A 92 2.70 12.03 -32.43
N ASN A 93 1.76 12.98 -32.28
CA ASN A 93 2.08 14.40 -32.33
C ASN A 93 2.66 14.84 -30.98
N GLN A 94 3.88 14.41 -30.75
CA GLN A 94 4.68 14.66 -29.56
C GLN A 94 6.15 14.84 -29.97
N MET A 95 6.94 15.42 -29.08
CA MET A 95 8.41 15.42 -29.20
C MET A 95 9.01 14.73 -27.97
N GLU A 96 8.51 15.11 -26.81
CA GLU A 96 8.65 14.38 -25.55
C GLU A 96 7.28 13.86 -25.09
N GLY A 97 7.23 12.69 -24.48
CA GLY A 97 5.98 12.07 -24.03
C GLY A 97 5.48 12.68 -22.73
N VAL A 98 5.92 12.09 -21.63
CA VAL A 98 5.58 12.52 -20.27
C VAL A 98 6.85 12.81 -19.49
N HIS A 99 6.87 13.94 -18.78
CA HIS A 99 7.95 14.27 -17.86
C HIS A 99 7.52 14.11 -16.41
N CYS A 100 8.38 13.48 -15.63
CA CYS A 100 8.38 13.44 -14.18
C CYS A 100 9.71 14.01 -13.67
N ASP A 101 9.87 15.33 -13.77
CA ASP A 101 11.16 16.00 -13.60
C ASP A 101 11.69 16.03 -12.16
N LYS A 102 10.83 15.71 -11.18
CA LYS A 102 11.15 15.72 -9.74
C LYS A 102 10.94 14.38 -9.06
N HIS A 103 10.76 13.30 -9.83
CA HIS A 103 10.40 11.99 -9.31
C HIS A 103 9.02 11.99 -8.62
N ASP A 104 8.68 10.91 -7.92
CA ASP A 104 7.48 10.79 -7.08
C ASP A 104 6.13 10.96 -7.83
N CYS A 105 6.12 10.73 -9.15
CA CYS A 105 4.90 10.71 -9.97
C CYS A 105 4.25 9.32 -10.01
N ILE A 106 2.94 9.28 -10.25
CA ILE A 106 2.19 8.05 -10.52
C ILE A 106 1.70 8.08 -11.97
N ILE A 107 2.17 7.12 -12.76
CA ILE A 107 1.83 6.96 -14.17
C ILE A 107 1.07 5.63 -14.29
N GLU A 108 -0.26 5.69 -14.34
CA GLU A 108 -1.12 4.49 -14.25
C GLU A 108 -1.94 4.30 -15.54
N ASN A 109 -1.80 3.15 -16.20
CA ASN A 109 -2.56 2.85 -17.42
C ASN A 109 -2.40 3.94 -18.50
N VAL A 110 -1.14 4.33 -18.76
CA VAL A 110 -0.77 5.30 -19.79
C VAL A 110 -0.14 4.58 -20.97
N TRP A 111 -0.55 4.93 -22.19
CA TRP A 111 -0.21 4.24 -23.42
C TRP A 111 0.42 5.18 -24.43
N TRP A 112 1.54 4.82 -25.06
CA TRP A 112 2.19 5.64 -26.09
C TRP A 112 2.08 4.94 -27.44
N ASP A 113 1.31 5.53 -28.36
CA ASP A 113 1.06 4.94 -29.69
C ASP A 113 2.33 4.87 -30.55
N ASP A 114 3.21 5.87 -30.42
CA ASP A 114 4.47 5.99 -31.17
C ASP A 114 5.43 6.90 -30.39
N VAL A 115 6.54 6.33 -29.89
CA VAL A 115 7.51 7.05 -29.06
C VAL A 115 8.50 7.80 -29.95
N CYS A 116 8.54 9.14 -29.82
CA CYS A 116 9.44 9.98 -30.62
C CYS A 116 10.90 9.91 -30.13
N GLU A 117 11.17 10.55 -28.98
CA GLU A 117 12.47 10.47 -28.30
C GLU A 117 12.39 9.41 -27.18
N ASP A 118 11.73 9.79 -26.07
CA ASP A 118 11.45 8.97 -24.90
C ASP A 118 9.94 9.03 -24.56
N ALA A 119 9.40 7.94 -24.02
CA ALA A 119 8.00 7.91 -23.58
C ALA A 119 7.83 8.62 -22.22
N LEU A 120 8.73 8.31 -21.28
CA LEU A 120 8.73 8.85 -19.93
C LEU A 120 10.14 9.26 -19.50
N SER A 121 10.30 10.54 -19.22
CA SER A 121 11.52 11.15 -18.68
C SER A 121 11.41 11.31 -17.16
N VAL A 122 12.20 10.56 -16.37
CA VAL A 122 12.26 10.69 -14.89
C VAL A 122 13.56 11.38 -14.48
N LYS A 123 13.44 12.60 -13.94
CA LYS A 123 14.58 13.46 -13.58
C LYS A 123 14.51 13.83 -12.08
N GLY A 124 15.54 14.51 -11.57
CA GLY A 124 15.54 15.04 -10.20
C GLY A 124 15.54 13.97 -9.09
N GLY A 125 14.76 14.17 -8.03
CA GLY A 125 14.56 13.22 -6.94
C GLY A 125 15.66 13.14 -5.86
N THR A 126 15.40 12.30 -4.87
CA THR A 126 16.34 11.90 -3.81
C THR A 126 16.55 10.38 -3.83
N ALA A 127 17.48 9.85 -3.03
CA ALA A 127 17.71 8.40 -2.95
C ALA A 127 16.47 7.59 -2.49
N SER A 128 15.52 8.22 -1.80
CA SER A 128 14.26 7.61 -1.34
C SER A 128 13.07 7.87 -2.27
N SER A 129 13.22 8.71 -3.30
CA SER A 129 12.13 9.01 -4.23
C SER A 129 11.74 7.78 -5.06
N VAL A 130 10.45 7.65 -5.36
CA VAL A 130 9.89 6.52 -6.11
C VAL A 130 8.86 7.00 -7.13
N THR A 131 9.15 6.85 -8.42
CA THR A 131 8.15 7.02 -9.48
C THR A 131 7.53 5.66 -9.79
N LYS A 132 6.20 5.59 -9.85
CA LYS A 132 5.46 4.36 -10.13
C LYS A 132 4.91 4.39 -11.56
N VAL A 133 5.16 3.32 -12.31
CA VAL A 133 4.61 3.05 -13.63
C VAL A 133 3.79 1.77 -13.52
N ILE A 134 2.46 1.90 -13.56
CA ILE A 134 1.51 0.84 -13.22
C ILE A 134 0.62 0.56 -14.42
N GLY A 135 0.75 -0.61 -15.03
CA GLY A 135 0.08 -0.93 -16.28
C GLY A 135 0.58 -0.08 -17.46
N GLY A 136 -0.23 -0.01 -18.51
CA GLY A 136 0.06 0.80 -19.69
C GLY A 136 0.99 0.11 -20.69
N GLY A 137 1.45 0.86 -21.68
CA GLY A 137 2.37 0.32 -22.67
C GLY A 137 2.91 1.33 -23.67
N ALA A 138 3.95 0.96 -24.41
CA ALA A 138 4.56 1.82 -25.42
C ALA A 138 4.95 1.02 -26.65
N ARG A 139 4.83 1.65 -27.83
CA ARG A 139 5.31 1.09 -29.09
C ARG A 139 6.35 1.97 -29.77
N TYR A 140 7.15 1.34 -30.62
CA TYR A 140 8.00 2.03 -31.61
C TYR A 140 9.04 2.98 -31.00
N ALA A 141 9.62 2.62 -29.86
CA ALA A 141 10.67 3.41 -29.23
C ALA A 141 12.06 3.04 -29.78
N ASP A 142 12.60 3.89 -30.66
CA ASP A 142 13.89 3.65 -31.34
C ASP A 142 15.09 3.54 -30.38
N ASP A 143 15.10 4.30 -29.28
CA ASP A 143 16.15 4.24 -28.25
C ASP A 143 15.65 3.67 -26.92
N LYS A 144 14.71 4.34 -26.26
CA LYS A 144 14.27 4.00 -24.90
C LYS A 144 12.84 4.47 -24.61
N VAL A 145 12.12 3.69 -23.81
CA VAL A 145 10.78 4.05 -23.33
C VAL A 145 10.91 4.91 -22.08
N ILE A 146 11.60 4.42 -21.05
CA ILE A 146 11.77 5.12 -19.78
C ILE A 146 13.23 5.53 -19.60
N GLN A 147 13.46 6.83 -19.54
CA GLN A 147 14.77 7.43 -19.28
C GLN A 147 14.84 7.89 -17.82
N HIS A 148 15.75 7.31 -17.04
CA HIS A 148 15.95 7.67 -15.64
C HIS A 148 17.26 8.45 -15.46
N ASN A 149 17.14 9.78 -15.33
CA ASN A 149 18.24 10.73 -15.20
C ASN A 149 18.58 11.04 -13.73
N GLY A 150 17.57 11.00 -12.86
CA GLY A 150 17.59 11.41 -11.44
C GLY A 150 18.22 10.44 -10.44
N PHE A 151 18.01 10.71 -9.15
CA PHE A 151 18.21 9.75 -8.04
C PHE A 151 16.89 9.03 -7.76
N GLY A 152 16.96 7.85 -7.13
CA GLY A 152 15.77 7.18 -6.59
C GLY A 152 15.46 5.88 -7.30
N THR A 153 14.19 5.50 -7.30
CA THR A 153 13.68 4.22 -7.82
C THR A 153 12.57 4.43 -8.83
N VAL A 154 12.65 3.77 -9.98
CA VAL A 154 11.48 3.61 -10.87
C VAL A 154 10.91 2.22 -10.66
N ASP A 155 9.64 2.14 -10.31
CA ASP A 155 8.91 0.90 -10.10
C ASP A 155 7.96 0.66 -11.27
N ILE A 156 8.23 -0.36 -12.07
CA ILE A 156 7.50 -0.69 -13.31
C ILE A 156 6.78 -2.00 -13.08
N ASP A 157 5.46 -1.99 -13.22
CA ASP A 157 4.65 -3.17 -13.00
C ASP A 157 3.50 -3.25 -14.00
N GLY A 158 3.29 -4.40 -14.63
CA GLY A 158 2.18 -4.61 -15.59
C GLY A 158 2.37 -3.95 -16.95
N PHE A 159 3.59 -3.62 -17.37
CA PHE A 159 3.84 -2.82 -18.57
C PHE A 159 3.93 -3.67 -19.86
N TYR A 160 3.35 -3.15 -20.95
CA TYR A 160 3.45 -3.76 -22.28
C TYR A 160 4.38 -2.96 -23.22
N GLY A 161 5.41 -3.59 -23.76
CA GLY A 161 6.29 -2.99 -24.77
C GLY A 161 6.16 -3.69 -26.12
N GLU A 162 6.15 -2.95 -27.22
CA GLU A 162 6.13 -3.53 -28.57
C GLU A 162 7.09 -2.79 -29.50
N ASP A 163 7.99 -3.51 -30.17
CA ASP A 163 8.97 -2.95 -31.10
C ASP A 163 9.82 -1.82 -30.45
N ILE A 164 10.23 -2.03 -29.20
CA ILE A 164 11.04 -1.07 -28.42
C ILE A 164 12.51 -1.47 -28.36
N SER A 165 13.42 -0.50 -28.33
CA SER A 165 14.85 -0.75 -28.15
C SER A 165 15.21 -1.05 -26.71
N LYS A 166 14.80 -0.18 -25.77
CA LYS A 166 14.95 -0.37 -24.33
C LYS A 166 13.69 0.00 -23.58
N LEU A 167 13.22 -0.85 -22.66
CA LEU A 167 12.13 -0.46 -21.76
C LEU A 167 12.63 0.57 -20.74
N TYR A 168 13.77 0.32 -20.12
CA TYR A 168 14.34 1.22 -19.13
C TYR A 168 15.84 1.44 -19.36
N ARG A 169 16.25 2.71 -19.29
CA ARG A 169 17.66 3.11 -19.30
C ARG A 169 17.97 4.01 -18.10
N SER A 170 18.92 3.57 -17.27
CA SER A 170 19.62 4.46 -16.35
C SER A 170 20.52 5.39 -17.17
N CYS A 171 20.37 6.70 -17.07
CA CYS A 171 21.18 7.66 -17.82
C CYS A 171 22.67 7.37 -17.64
N GLY A 172 23.40 7.17 -18.73
CA GLY A 172 24.82 6.79 -18.70
C GLY A 172 25.78 7.98 -18.63
N THR A 173 25.28 9.21 -18.78
CA THR A 173 26.07 10.45 -18.81
C THR A 173 25.75 11.41 -17.66
N CYS A 174 24.73 11.11 -16.86
CA CYS A 174 24.26 11.98 -15.78
C CYS A 174 25.13 11.97 -14.51
N GLY A 175 26.29 11.30 -14.55
CA GLY A 175 27.23 11.20 -13.45
C GLY A 175 26.86 10.16 -12.39
N ASN A 176 27.71 10.08 -11.36
CA ASN A 176 27.63 9.06 -10.30
C ASN A 176 26.44 9.29 -9.36
N ARG A 177 25.27 8.79 -9.76
CA ARG A 177 24.01 8.84 -9.01
C ARG A 177 23.39 7.45 -9.05
N PRO A 178 23.56 6.62 -8.00
CA PRO A 178 23.02 5.27 -7.97
C PRO A 178 21.50 5.28 -8.21
N LYS A 179 21.04 4.53 -9.20
CA LYS A 179 19.62 4.40 -9.55
C LYS A 179 19.13 2.99 -9.29
N LYS A 180 17.85 2.89 -8.91
CA LYS A 180 17.18 1.61 -8.76
C LYS A 180 16.04 1.48 -9.76
N VAL A 181 15.82 0.26 -10.24
CA VAL A 181 14.64 -0.09 -11.00
C VAL A 181 14.10 -1.44 -10.53
N SER A 182 12.79 -1.52 -10.38
CA SER A 182 12.04 -2.76 -10.23
C SER A 182 11.17 -2.94 -11.47
N VAL A 183 11.21 -4.13 -12.07
CA VAL A 183 10.38 -4.47 -13.23
C VAL A 183 9.64 -5.77 -12.92
N SER A 184 8.32 -5.70 -12.87
CA SER A 184 7.45 -6.83 -12.57
C SER A 184 6.35 -6.96 -13.62
N ASN A 185 5.84 -8.19 -13.82
CA ASN A 185 4.66 -8.48 -14.64
C ASN A 185 4.68 -7.78 -16.01
N THR A 186 5.80 -7.84 -16.71
CA THR A 186 6.04 -7.04 -17.92
C THR A 186 6.07 -7.96 -19.12
N TYR A 187 5.43 -7.55 -20.23
CA TYR A 187 5.50 -8.27 -21.50
C TYR A 187 6.10 -7.37 -22.59
N VAL A 188 7.20 -7.81 -23.21
CA VAL A 188 7.86 -7.08 -24.30
C VAL A 188 7.86 -7.92 -25.58
N LEU A 189 7.14 -7.43 -26.58
CA LEU A 189 7.11 -7.97 -27.93
C LEU A 189 8.18 -7.27 -28.79
N ASN A 190 8.98 -8.07 -29.48
CA ASN A 190 10.01 -7.66 -30.44
C ASN A 190 11.03 -6.62 -29.94
N PRO A 191 11.71 -6.84 -28.80
CA PRO A 191 12.74 -5.90 -28.36
C PRO A 191 13.90 -5.84 -29.35
N THR A 192 14.36 -4.63 -29.69
CA THR A 192 15.46 -4.46 -30.64
C THR A 192 16.83 -4.46 -29.97
N ASN A 193 16.93 -4.21 -28.65
CA ASN A 193 18.20 -4.24 -27.93
C ASN A 193 18.15 -4.95 -26.57
N ALA A 194 17.62 -4.29 -25.53
CA ALA A 194 17.64 -4.79 -24.15
C ALA A 194 16.36 -4.43 -23.39
N ILE A 195 15.98 -5.15 -22.34
CA ILE A 195 14.82 -4.73 -21.52
C ILE A 195 15.24 -3.61 -20.56
N VAL A 196 16.24 -3.89 -19.71
CA VAL A 196 16.78 -2.95 -18.74
C VAL A 196 18.26 -2.69 -19.04
N THR A 197 18.71 -1.43 -18.92
CA THR A 197 20.16 -1.10 -18.98
C THR A 197 20.60 -0.22 -17.81
N VAL A 198 21.55 -0.70 -17.01
CA VAL A 198 22.05 -0.08 -15.75
C VAL A 198 23.56 0.19 -15.77
N ASN A 199 24.04 1.13 -14.94
CA ASN A 199 25.46 1.49 -14.85
C ASN A 199 26.16 0.78 -13.67
N LYS A 200 27.11 -0.10 -13.97
CA LYS A 200 27.83 -0.93 -12.99
C LYS A 200 28.66 -0.08 -12.02
N ASN A 201 29.41 0.89 -12.52
CA ASN A 201 30.33 1.72 -11.73
C ASN A 201 29.63 2.77 -10.85
N TRP A 202 28.34 3.03 -11.08
CA TRP A 202 27.57 3.98 -10.28
C TRP A 202 26.69 3.29 -9.24
N GLY A 203 26.80 1.97 -9.09
CA GLY A 203 26.09 1.22 -8.07
C GLY A 203 24.60 1.07 -8.34
N ASP A 204 24.19 1.14 -9.61
CA ASP A 204 22.81 0.91 -10.01
C ASP A 204 22.35 -0.51 -9.62
N GLN A 205 21.05 -0.67 -9.43
CA GLN A 205 20.44 -1.97 -9.12
C GLN A 205 19.13 -2.13 -9.90
N ALA A 206 19.00 -3.26 -10.58
CA ALA A 206 17.77 -3.71 -11.21
C ALA A 206 17.27 -4.98 -10.53
N THR A 207 15.97 -5.05 -10.26
CA THR A 207 15.28 -6.28 -9.83
C THR A 207 14.20 -6.59 -10.85
N LEU A 208 14.23 -7.81 -11.42
CA LEU A 208 13.27 -8.23 -12.43
C LEU A 208 12.51 -9.46 -11.93
N ARG A 209 11.19 -9.49 -12.15
CA ARG A 209 10.30 -10.59 -11.78
C ARG A 209 9.24 -10.76 -12.85
N ASN A 210 8.93 -12.01 -13.21
CA ASN A 210 7.84 -12.31 -14.15
C ASN A 210 7.89 -11.45 -15.44
N VAL A 211 9.05 -11.43 -16.11
CA VAL A 211 9.29 -10.67 -17.34
C VAL A 211 9.17 -11.59 -18.54
N TRP A 212 8.19 -11.33 -19.38
CA TRP A 212 7.90 -12.08 -20.59
C TRP A 212 8.44 -11.34 -21.80
N VAL A 213 9.08 -12.06 -22.71
CA VAL A 213 9.63 -11.50 -23.93
C VAL A 213 9.31 -12.40 -25.11
N LYS A 214 8.74 -11.82 -26.17
CA LYS A 214 8.64 -12.49 -27.47
C LYS A 214 9.60 -11.81 -28.44
N SER A 215 10.50 -12.56 -29.06
CA SER A 215 11.49 -12.03 -30.01
C SER A 215 11.83 -13.05 -31.09
N SER A 216 11.97 -12.59 -32.33
CA SER A 216 12.53 -13.38 -33.42
C SER A 216 14.04 -13.60 -33.31
N LYS A 217 14.72 -12.89 -32.40
CA LYS A 217 16.17 -13.03 -32.19
C LYS A 217 16.48 -14.25 -31.33
N PRO A 218 17.61 -14.95 -31.58
CA PRO A 218 18.01 -16.11 -30.80
C PRO A 218 18.43 -15.76 -29.37
N THR A 219 18.79 -14.50 -29.11
CA THR A 219 19.19 -14.01 -27.79
C THR A 219 18.58 -12.65 -27.53
N VAL A 220 18.12 -12.43 -26.29
CA VAL A 220 17.61 -11.15 -25.80
C VAL A 220 18.45 -10.72 -24.60
N LYS A 221 18.84 -9.44 -24.56
CA LYS A 221 19.54 -8.87 -23.41
C LYS A 221 18.53 -8.41 -22.38
N VAL A 222 18.21 -9.26 -21.40
CA VAL A 222 17.19 -8.92 -20.40
C VAL A 222 17.67 -7.77 -19.51
N CYS A 223 18.84 -7.89 -18.91
CA CYS A 223 19.48 -6.82 -18.16
C CYS A 223 20.90 -6.60 -18.68
N GLN A 224 21.14 -5.46 -19.33
CA GLN A 224 22.43 -5.03 -19.84
C GLN A 224 23.11 -4.08 -18.83
N TRP A 225 24.43 -4.13 -18.72
CA TRP A 225 25.18 -3.19 -17.89
C TRP A 225 26.29 -2.46 -18.64
N SER A 226 26.47 -1.19 -18.28
CA SER A 226 27.48 -0.28 -18.82
C SER A 226 28.40 0.30 -17.74
N GLN A 227 29.54 0.83 -18.18
CA GLN A 227 30.32 1.82 -17.45
C GLN A 227 29.75 3.20 -17.80
N GLY A 228 29.07 3.85 -16.86
CA GLY A 228 28.64 5.23 -17.00
C GLY A 228 29.84 6.19 -17.06
N ASN A 229 29.70 7.27 -17.82
CA ASN A 229 30.73 8.27 -18.09
C ASN A 229 30.11 9.66 -18.11
N ALA A 230 30.42 10.51 -17.13
CA ALA A 230 29.82 11.85 -17.04
C ALA A 230 30.27 12.81 -18.17
N ASN A 231 31.39 12.50 -18.82
CA ASN A 231 32.06 13.39 -19.78
C ASN A 231 32.17 12.77 -21.17
N GLY A 232 31.32 11.79 -21.49
CA GLY A 232 31.31 11.14 -22.80
C GLY A 232 30.47 9.89 -22.82
N GLU A 233 30.60 9.11 -23.90
CA GLU A 233 29.72 7.96 -24.10
C GLU A 233 29.92 6.84 -23.06
N PRO A 234 28.83 6.23 -22.57
CA PRO A 234 28.90 5.05 -21.72
C PRO A 234 29.42 3.83 -22.49
N LYS A 235 30.26 3.02 -21.85
CA LYS A 235 30.78 1.79 -22.46
C LYS A 235 29.96 0.58 -22.03
N MET A 236 29.45 -0.21 -22.97
CA MET A 236 28.79 -1.49 -22.64
C MET A 236 29.81 -2.50 -22.11
N LEU A 237 29.45 -3.17 -21.01
CA LEU A 237 30.33 -4.08 -20.28
C LEU A 237 29.82 -5.53 -20.26
N GLY A 238 28.53 -5.76 -20.44
CA GLY A 238 27.94 -7.11 -20.48
C GLY A 238 26.43 -7.10 -20.28
N HIS A 239 25.84 -8.29 -20.11
CA HIS A 239 24.42 -8.49 -19.84
C HIS A 239 24.20 -9.84 -19.14
N GLY A 240 23.04 -10.03 -18.51
CA GLY A 240 22.66 -11.25 -17.79
C GLY A 240 22.24 -10.97 -16.34
N PRO A 241 22.15 -12.00 -15.49
CA PRO A 241 22.09 -11.85 -14.03
C PRO A 241 23.45 -11.42 -13.46
N SER A 242 23.46 -10.54 -12.46
CA SER A 242 24.68 -10.06 -11.80
C SER A 242 24.33 -9.39 -10.47
N ASN A 243 24.37 -10.11 -9.36
CA ASN A 243 23.97 -9.55 -8.07
C ASN A 243 25.04 -8.57 -7.51
N PRO A 244 24.67 -7.36 -7.03
CA PRO A 244 23.30 -6.80 -6.90
C PRO A 244 22.83 -5.95 -8.09
N LEU A 245 23.61 -5.82 -9.16
CA LEU A 245 23.36 -4.95 -10.31
C LEU A 245 22.12 -5.33 -11.13
N CYS A 246 21.94 -6.62 -11.41
CA CYS A 246 20.81 -7.22 -12.13
C CYS A 246 20.37 -8.47 -11.39
N LYS A 247 19.30 -8.36 -10.61
CA LYS A 247 18.77 -9.41 -9.73
C LYS A 247 17.56 -10.07 -10.39
N TYR A 248 17.74 -11.29 -10.88
CA TYR A 248 16.69 -12.19 -11.34
C TYR A 248 17.27 -13.61 -11.51
N SER A 249 16.38 -14.59 -11.54
CA SER A 249 16.65 -15.99 -11.83
C SER A 249 16.08 -16.40 -13.18
N GLU A 250 16.37 -17.61 -13.65
CA GLU A 250 15.79 -18.13 -14.90
C GLU A 250 14.26 -18.17 -14.84
N SER A 251 13.66 -18.48 -13.68
CA SER A 251 12.20 -18.50 -13.49
C SER A 251 11.55 -17.12 -13.47
N ASP A 252 12.32 -16.04 -13.37
CA ASP A 252 11.79 -14.67 -13.42
C ASP A 252 11.64 -14.14 -14.86
N VAL A 253 12.14 -14.87 -15.86
CA VAL A 253 12.26 -14.40 -17.24
C VAL A 253 11.85 -15.49 -18.23
N HIS A 254 10.85 -15.18 -19.03
CA HIS A 254 10.24 -16.09 -19.99
C HIS A 254 10.50 -15.60 -21.42
N ILE A 255 11.41 -16.24 -22.16
CA ILE A 255 11.78 -15.82 -23.51
C ILE A 255 11.18 -16.79 -24.52
N ASN A 256 10.32 -16.27 -25.39
CA ASN A 256 9.63 -17.00 -26.47
C ASN A 256 8.68 -18.12 -26.03
N GLU A 257 8.53 -18.33 -24.73
CA GLU A 257 7.49 -19.13 -24.09
C GLU A 257 6.09 -18.64 -24.47
N ASP A 258 5.10 -19.52 -24.34
CA ASP A 258 3.71 -19.18 -24.64
C ASP A 258 3.12 -18.37 -23.49
N ILE A 259 2.80 -17.10 -23.74
CA ILE A 259 2.24 -16.22 -22.72
C ILE A 259 0.87 -16.68 -22.20
N SER A 260 0.15 -17.55 -22.94
CA SER A 260 -1.07 -18.17 -22.43
C SER A 260 -0.80 -19.13 -21.26
N GLU A 261 0.43 -19.65 -21.14
CA GLU A 261 0.87 -20.45 -19.98
C GLU A 261 0.99 -19.59 -18.73
N ALA A 262 1.24 -18.28 -18.86
CA ALA A 262 1.25 -17.34 -17.73
C ALA A 262 -0.12 -17.26 -17.01
N ALA A 263 -1.21 -17.57 -17.71
CA ALA A 263 -2.56 -17.60 -17.15
C ALA A 263 -2.92 -18.95 -16.47
N THR A 264 -2.07 -19.98 -16.61
CA THR A 264 -2.34 -21.34 -16.11
C THR A 264 -1.37 -21.83 -15.05
N THR A 265 -0.28 -21.12 -14.75
CA THR A 265 0.66 -21.50 -13.68
C THR A 265 0.05 -21.23 -12.30
N PRO A 266 -0.31 -22.25 -11.50
CA PRO A 266 -0.50 -22.08 -10.07
C PRO A 266 0.88 -21.82 -9.47
N SER A 267 0.96 -20.96 -8.47
CA SER A 267 2.15 -20.87 -7.61
C SER A 267 2.39 -22.25 -6.97
N SER A 268 3.25 -23.07 -7.58
CA SER A 268 3.54 -24.41 -7.09
C SER A 268 4.67 -24.37 -6.06
N GLN A 269 4.33 -24.97 -4.93
CA GLN A 269 5.16 -25.29 -3.78
C GLN A 269 6.39 -26.11 -4.17
N GLU A 270 7.48 -25.92 -3.43
CA GLU A 270 8.68 -26.75 -3.49
C GLU A 270 8.36 -28.19 -3.05
N GLU A 271 8.73 -29.15 -3.91
CA GLU A 271 8.59 -30.58 -3.69
C GLU A 271 9.69 -31.08 -2.75
N GLN A 272 9.30 -31.82 -1.70
CA GLN A 272 10.22 -32.57 -0.85
C GLN A 272 9.92 -34.06 -1.02
N THR A 273 10.94 -34.79 -1.49
CA THR A 273 10.95 -36.23 -1.70
C THR A 273 10.73 -37.01 -0.41
N ASP A 274 9.87 -38.03 -0.43
CA ASP A 274 9.94 -39.14 0.53
C ASP A 274 9.55 -40.48 -0.10
N ASP A 275 10.36 -41.50 0.21
CA ASP A 275 10.19 -42.91 -0.12
C ASP A 275 9.12 -43.52 0.80
N GLY A 276 8.20 -44.32 0.26
CA GLY A 276 7.20 -44.97 1.12
C GLY A 276 6.25 -45.94 0.41
N ASP A 277 6.49 -47.21 0.64
CA ASP A 277 5.85 -48.42 0.12
C ASP A 277 4.32 -48.56 0.38
N SER A 278 3.61 -48.96 -0.69
CA SER A 278 2.42 -49.82 -0.86
C SER A 278 1.37 -50.03 0.27
N VAL A 279 0.07 -49.93 -0.11
CA VAL A 279 -0.93 -51.04 -0.15
C VAL A 279 -2.40 -50.49 -0.08
N THR A 280 -3.07 -50.58 -1.25
CA THR A 280 -4.51 -50.86 -1.63
C THR A 280 -5.76 -50.37 -0.86
N GLN A 281 -6.68 -49.79 -1.67
CA GLN A 281 -8.13 -50.09 -1.88
C GLN A 281 -9.10 -50.02 -0.68
N MET A 282 -10.37 -49.60 -0.74
CA MET A 282 -11.38 -49.62 -1.81
C MET A 282 -12.60 -48.75 -1.42
N GLU A 283 -13.46 -48.58 -2.43
CA GLU A 283 -14.69 -47.80 -2.61
C GLU A 283 -15.89 -48.07 -1.67
N ALA A 284 -16.83 -47.11 -1.67
CA ALA A 284 -18.31 -47.26 -1.72
C ALA A 284 -19.19 -46.74 -0.55
N THR A 285 -20.02 -45.75 -0.90
CA THR A 285 -21.38 -45.33 -0.41
C THR A 285 -22.36 -46.54 -0.33
N PRO A 286 -23.58 -46.53 0.30
CA PRO A 286 -24.49 -45.40 0.54
C PRO A 286 -25.40 -45.40 1.82
N THR A 287 -26.17 -44.31 1.95
CA THR A 287 -27.27 -43.97 2.89
C THR A 287 -28.43 -44.98 2.91
N PRO A 288 -29.32 -45.02 3.95
CA PRO A 288 -30.63 -44.33 3.84
C PRO A 288 -31.30 -43.80 5.14
N THR A 289 -31.99 -42.65 4.98
CA THR A 289 -33.30 -42.17 5.51
C THR A 289 -33.87 -42.55 6.89
N MET A 290 -34.38 -41.55 7.64
CA MET A 290 -35.81 -41.38 8.03
C MET A 290 -36.12 -40.01 8.68
N LYS A 291 -37.32 -39.47 8.38
CA LYS A 291 -37.99 -38.20 8.80
C LYS A 291 -39.12 -38.54 9.82
N PRO A 292 -40.05 -37.65 10.27
CA PRO A 292 -40.10 -36.18 10.47
C PRO A 292 -40.82 -35.72 11.78
N SER A 293 -40.93 -34.39 12.06
CA SER A 293 -42.08 -33.68 12.70
C SER A 293 -41.84 -32.13 12.71
N LYS A 294 -42.54 -31.31 11.88
CA LYS A 294 -43.68 -30.37 12.18
C LYS A 294 -43.42 -29.36 13.32
N LYS A 295 -43.78 -28.07 13.32
CA LYS A 295 -44.37 -27.04 12.42
C LYS A 295 -44.46 -25.73 13.27
N SER A 296 -44.18 -24.53 12.74
CA SER A 296 -44.96 -23.26 12.93
C SER A 296 -44.19 -22.05 12.35
N LYS A 297 -44.58 -21.55 11.15
CA LYS A 297 -45.27 -20.28 10.85
C LYS A 297 -44.43 -18.98 10.93
N THR A 298 -44.21 -18.46 9.72
CA THR A 298 -43.78 -17.11 9.27
C THR A 298 -44.77 -16.00 9.67
N PRO A 299 -44.41 -14.70 9.54
CA PRO A 299 -44.66 -14.00 8.27
C PRO A 299 -43.53 -13.06 7.79
N VAL A 300 -43.42 -13.01 6.46
CA VAL A 300 -42.67 -12.04 5.65
C VAL A 300 -43.42 -10.71 5.61
N THR A 301 -42.72 -9.58 5.56
CA THR A 301 -43.30 -8.34 5.02
C THR A 301 -42.26 -7.56 4.22
N THR A 302 -42.54 -7.45 2.94
CA THR A 302 -41.94 -6.62 1.90
C THR A 302 -42.33 -5.14 2.09
N ALA A 303 -41.44 -4.21 1.74
CA ALA A 303 -41.78 -2.81 1.46
C ALA A 303 -40.67 -2.12 0.62
N PRO A 304 -40.96 -1.04 -0.13
CA PRO A 304 -40.55 -0.91 -1.53
C PRO A 304 -39.61 0.27 -1.86
N THR A 305 -39.16 0.30 -3.12
CA THR A 305 -38.45 1.38 -3.81
C THR A 305 -39.41 2.50 -4.26
N ILE A 306 -39.07 3.77 -4.03
CA ILE A 306 -39.60 4.95 -4.76
C ILE A 306 -38.46 5.98 -4.92
N GLU A 307 -38.25 6.44 -6.16
CA GLU A 307 -37.54 7.68 -6.50
C GLU A 307 -38.57 8.83 -6.59
N GLU A 308 -38.26 10.00 -6.03
CA GLU A 308 -38.56 11.32 -6.64
C GLU A 308 -37.85 12.45 -5.89
N ASN A 309 -37.87 13.63 -6.51
CA ASN A 309 -36.86 14.69 -6.47
C ASN A 309 -37.45 16.01 -5.91
N VAL A 310 -36.58 16.92 -5.43
CA VAL A 310 -36.73 18.40 -5.33
C VAL A 310 -37.17 19.08 -3.99
N GLU A 311 -36.27 19.98 -3.54
CA GLU A 311 -36.37 21.28 -2.82
C GLU A 311 -36.39 21.47 -1.28
N ASP A 312 -35.64 22.53 -0.92
CA ASP A 312 -35.27 23.17 0.36
C ASP A 312 -36.32 23.25 1.47
N VAL A 313 -35.89 22.96 2.71
CA VAL A 313 -36.30 23.72 3.91
C VAL A 313 -35.14 23.80 4.91
N GLU A 314 -34.71 25.03 5.17
CA GLU A 314 -33.84 25.44 6.27
C GLU A 314 -34.63 25.45 7.59
N GLN A 315 -34.16 24.74 8.63
CA GLN A 315 -34.50 25.06 10.02
C GLN A 315 -33.40 24.61 10.99
N THR A 316 -33.20 25.44 12.00
CA THR A 316 -31.94 25.76 12.63
C THR A 316 -32.08 25.56 14.15
N ILE A 317 -31.16 24.78 14.75
CA ILE A 317 -30.62 24.88 16.13
C ILE A 317 -31.57 24.40 17.28
N GLN A 318 -31.19 23.64 18.33
CA GLN A 318 -30.02 23.60 19.24
C GLN A 318 -30.06 22.23 20.00
N GLN A 319 -29.01 21.39 20.03
CA GLN A 319 -27.79 21.41 20.88
C GLN A 319 -27.87 20.48 22.11
N THR A 320 -26.97 19.49 22.18
CA THR A 320 -26.08 19.32 23.35
C THR A 320 -24.78 18.66 22.91
N VAL A 321 -23.84 19.48 22.43
CA VAL A 321 -22.42 19.12 22.41
C VAL A 321 -21.92 19.39 23.83
N ARG A 322 -21.69 18.34 24.62
CA ARG A 322 -20.93 18.47 25.86
C ARG A 322 -19.44 18.49 25.50
N ASN A 323 -18.85 19.65 25.70
CA ASN A 323 -17.41 19.80 25.90
C ASN A 323 -17.08 19.17 27.25
N THR A 324 -16.33 18.06 27.29
CA THR A 324 -15.80 17.51 28.55
C THR A 324 -14.28 17.47 28.49
N THR A 325 -13.68 18.18 29.42
CA THR A 325 -12.33 18.02 29.95
C THR A 325 -11.95 16.54 30.03
N ALA A 326 -10.70 16.20 29.65
CA ALA A 326 -10.11 14.86 29.62
C ALA A 326 -10.53 13.93 30.78
N SER A 327 -11.62 13.20 30.58
CA SER A 327 -12.09 12.10 31.42
C SER A 327 -11.95 10.80 30.64
N VAL A 328 -11.59 9.72 31.32
CA VAL A 328 -11.59 8.38 30.73
C VAL A 328 -12.95 8.12 30.07
N PRO A 329 -13.01 7.47 28.88
CA PRO A 329 -14.28 7.16 28.24
C PRO A 329 -15.23 6.41 29.17
N ASP A 330 -16.51 6.80 29.19
CA ASP A 330 -17.53 6.25 30.09
C ASP A 330 -18.16 4.93 29.59
N GLY A 331 -17.73 4.45 28.41
CA GLY A 331 -18.25 3.27 27.75
C GLY A 331 -19.51 3.51 26.91
N THR A 332 -19.93 4.76 26.72
CA THR A 332 -21.02 5.09 25.81
C THR A 332 -20.61 4.80 24.36
N TRP A 333 -21.32 3.88 23.72
CA TRP A 333 -21.14 3.59 22.30
C TRP A 333 -21.85 4.65 21.44
N PRO A 334 -21.20 5.23 20.42
CA PRO A 334 -21.85 6.20 19.56
C PRO A 334 -22.90 5.54 18.66
N ALA A 335 -23.97 6.29 18.37
CA ALA A 335 -24.97 5.86 17.38
C ALA A 335 -24.46 6.12 15.97
N SER A 336 -24.66 5.14 15.08
CA SER A 336 -24.36 5.29 13.66
C SER A 336 -25.36 6.22 12.96
N THR A 337 -24.88 7.06 12.03
CA THR A 337 -25.71 7.97 11.24
C THR A 337 -26.20 7.36 9.92
N GLY A 338 -25.76 6.15 9.58
CA GLY A 338 -26.14 5.44 8.35
C GLY A 338 -25.16 4.31 8.01
N ILE A 339 -25.48 3.48 7.02
CA ILE A 339 -24.62 2.36 6.59
C ILE A 339 -24.09 2.63 5.17
N VAL A 340 -22.79 2.49 5.00
CA VAL A 340 -22.09 2.52 3.70
C VAL A 340 -21.46 1.15 3.46
N ARG A 341 -21.73 0.57 2.28
CA ARG A 341 -21.18 -0.73 1.88
C ARG A 341 -20.18 -0.59 0.77
N TYR A 342 -18.98 -1.12 0.99
CA TYR A 342 -17.94 -1.23 -0.02
C TYR A 342 -17.90 -2.64 -0.63
N LYS A 343 -17.40 -2.72 -1.87
CA LYS A 343 -17.10 -3.99 -2.57
C LYS A 343 -15.60 -4.32 -2.59
N LYS A 344 -14.78 -3.42 -2.04
CA LYS A 344 -13.32 -3.50 -1.95
C LYS A 344 -12.85 -2.58 -0.83
N PRO A 345 -11.63 -2.71 -0.29
CA PRO A 345 -11.12 -1.79 0.72
C PRO A 345 -11.21 -0.34 0.25
N TYR A 346 -11.54 0.57 1.17
CA TYR A 346 -11.46 2.00 0.93
C TYR A 346 -10.08 2.49 1.39
N THR A 347 -9.30 3.03 0.46
CA THR A 347 -7.95 3.52 0.76
C THR A 347 -7.99 5.02 1.04
N ILE A 348 -7.68 5.40 2.28
CA ILE A 348 -7.41 6.77 2.68
C ILE A 348 -5.93 7.05 2.34
N LYS A 349 -5.65 8.02 1.47
CA LYS A 349 -4.26 8.29 1.07
C LYS A 349 -3.54 9.11 2.15
N ALA A 350 -2.21 9.04 2.16
CA ALA A 350 -1.41 9.84 3.07
C ALA A 350 -1.74 11.34 2.93
N GLY A 351 -2.00 12.02 4.05
CA GLY A 351 -2.40 13.42 4.07
C GLY A 351 -3.88 13.68 3.80
N GLU A 352 -4.67 12.68 3.43
CA GLU A 352 -6.13 12.79 3.36
C GLU A 352 -6.74 12.58 4.75
N VAL A 353 -7.83 13.32 5.01
CA VAL A 353 -8.72 13.06 6.15
C VAL A 353 -9.98 12.44 5.58
N PHE A 354 -10.29 11.22 6.01
CA PHE A 354 -11.58 10.60 5.76
C PHE A 354 -12.50 10.87 6.95
N ASP A 355 -13.43 11.80 6.78
CA ASP A 355 -14.51 12.02 7.74
C ASP A 355 -15.64 11.02 7.46
N GLY A 356 -15.70 9.97 8.28
CA GLY A 356 -16.73 8.95 8.18
C GLY A 356 -18.12 9.41 8.64
N LYS A 357 -18.27 10.64 9.17
CA LYS A 357 -19.54 11.21 9.66
C LYS A 357 -20.26 10.30 10.68
N MET A 358 -19.51 9.47 11.40
CA MET A 358 -20.03 8.41 12.28
C MET A 358 -21.00 7.45 11.59
N GLN A 359 -20.80 7.16 10.30
CA GLN A 359 -21.50 6.10 9.59
C GLN A 359 -20.86 4.73 9.87
N THR A 360 -21.62 3.67 9.74
CA THR A 360 -21.13 2.28 9.74
C THR A 360 -20.61 1.93 8.35
N PHE A 361 -19.39 1.41 8.28
CA PHE A 361 -18.76 1.00 7.03
C PHE A 361 -18.58 -0.52 7.01
N GLU A 362 -19.15 -1.18 6.01
CA GLU A 362 -19.12 -2.65 5.87
C GLU A 362 -18.56 -3.05 4.50
N ARG A 363 -18.01 -4.26 4.41
CA ARG A 363 -17.66 -4.89 3.14
C ARG A 363 -18.73 -5.91 2.77
N SER A 364 -19.23 -5.83 1.54
CA SER A 364 -20.29 -6.71 1.03
C SER A 364 -19.77 -7.99 0.40
N ASP A 365 -18.45 -8.06 0.16
CA ASP A 365 -17.75 -9.11 -0.57
C ASP A 365 -16.96 -10.06 0.33
N ILE A 366 -16.94 -9.82 1.65
CA ILE A 366 -16.24 -10.64 2.63
C ILE A 366 -17.14 -10.90 3.85
N THR A 367 -16.91 -12.05 4.47
CA THR A 367 -17.48 -12.41 5.77
C THR A 367 -16.33 -12.69 6.72
N CYS A 368 -16.58 -12.60 8.03
CA CYS A 368 -15.66 -13.07 9.04
C CYS A 368 -15.47 -14.59 8.96
N SER A 369 -14.62 -15.04 8.03
CA SER A 369 -14.34 -16.45 7.76
C SER A 369 -12.83 -16.74 7.75
N GLY A 370 -12.11 -16.17 8.72
CA GLY A 370 -10.76 -16.59 9.08
C GLY A 370 -9.63 -16.23 8.12
N GLU A 371 -9.85 -15.26 7.21
CA GLU A 371 -8.76 -14.69 6.41
C GLU A 371 -7.92 -13.68 7.23
N PRO A 372 -6.60 -13.57 6.97
CA PRO A 372 -5.63 -12.98 7.89
C PRO A 372 -5.48 -11.46 7.74
N GLU A 373 -6.56 -10.74 7.45
CA GLU A 373 -6.50 -9.29 7.27
C GLU A 373 -7.48 -8.56 8.21
N GLY A 374 -6.94 -7.76 9.12
CA GLY A 374 -7.69 -6.84 9.98
C GLY A 374 -8.46 -5.73 9.23
N ASP A 375 -9.31 -4.99 9.94
CA ASP A 375 -10.24 -4.03 9.33
C ASP A 375 -9.55 -2.77 8.78
N VAL A 376 -8.84 -2.03 9.63
CA VAL A 376 -8.11 -0.81 9.24
C VAL A 376 -6.62 -1.11 9.18
N HIS A 377 -5.98 -0.80 8.05
CA HIS A 377 -4.53 -0.97 7.88
C HIS A 377 -3.84 0.38 7.80
N CYS A 378 -2.86 0.56 8.68
CA CYS A 378 -1.90 1.65 8.68
C CYS A 378 -0.55 1.10 8.18
N ASP A 379 -0.44 0.88 6.87
CA ASP A 379 0.65 0.09 6.29
C ASP A 379 2.04 0.74 6.36
N TYR A 380 2.10 2.05 6.60
CA TYR A 380 3.35 2.82 6.65
C TYR A 380 3.61 3.50 7.99
N HIS A 381 2.84 3.17 9.03
CA HIS A 381 2.79 3.93 10.27
C HIS A 381 2.27 5.36 10.01
N ASP A 382 2.45 6.27 10.96
CA ASP A 382 2.18 7.72 10.82
C ASP A 382 0.70 8.07 10.54
N CYS A 383 -0.22 7.16 10.90
CA CYS A 383 -1.66 7.39 10.78
C CYS A 383 -2.23 8.14 11.99
N THR A 384 -3.31 8.88 11.76
CA THR A 384 -4.16 9.45 12.83
C THR A 384 -5.52 8.80 12.73
N ILE A 385 -5.87 8.02 13.74
CA ILE A 385 -7.17 7.37 13.89
C ILE A 385 -7.90 8.10 15.01
N GLU A 386 -8.98 8.78 14.67
CA GLU A 386 -9.71 9.61 15.61
C GLU A 386 -11.20 9.32 15.50
N SER A 387 -11.85 9.06 16.64
CA SER A 387 -13.29 8.82 16.70
C SER A 387 -13.78 7.63 15.84
N VAL A 388 -12.99 6.55 15.77
CA VAL A 388 -13.34 5.32 15.05
C VAL A 388 -13.77 4.22 16.03
N TRP A 389 -14.85 3.51 15.69
CA TRP A 389 -15.50 2.54 16.57
C TRP A 389 -15.76 1.22 15.83
N TRP A 390 -15.23 0.11 16.36
CA TRP A 390 -15.34 -1.23 15.77
C TRP A 390 -16.34 -2.09 16.54
N ASP A 391 -17.46 -2.42 15.91
CA ASP A 391 -18.62 -3.06 16.54
C ASP A 391 -18.46 -4.57 16.78
N ASP A 392 -17.65 -5.24 15.95
CA ASP A 392 -17.27 -6.63 16.05
C ASP A 392 -15.93 -6.80 15.33
N VAL A 393 -14.90 -7.26 16.04
CA VAL A 393 -13.53 -7.29 15.51
C VAL A 393 -13.18 -8.71 15.10
N CYS A 394 -12.97 -8.89 13.81
CA CYS A 394 -12.71 -10.18 13.20
C CYS A 394 -11.33 -10.77 13.54
N GLU A 395 -10.26 -10.15 13.03
CA GLU A 395 -8.86 -10.59 13.25
C GLU A 395 -8.08 -9.55 14.05
N ASP A 396 -8.11 -8.30 13.58
CA ASP A 396 -7.75 -7.10 14.31
C ASP A 396 -8.51 -5.88 13.79
N ALA A 397 -8.76 -4.92 14.67
CA ALA A 397 -9.40 -3.66 14.32
C ALA A 397 -8.44 -2.74 13.56
N LEU A 398 -7.17 -2.72 13.98
CA LEU A 398 -6.12 -1.88 13.43
C LEU A 398 -4.78 -2.63 13.32
N SER A 399 -4.27 -2.75 12.10
CA SER A 399 -2.97 -3.32 11.78
C SER A 399 -1.99 -2.21 11.37
N ILE A 400 -0.86 -2.08 12.07
CA ILE A 400 0.16 -1.03 11.83
C ILE A 400 1.45 -1.68 11.33
N LYS A 401 1.87 -1.37 10.10
CA LYS A 401 3.06 -1.93 9.44
C LYS A 401 4.01 -0.80 9.01
N GLY A 402 5.17 -1.15 8.44
CA GLY A 402 6.12 -0.18 7.88
C GLY A 402 6.76 0.74 8.93
N GLY A 403 6.96 2.01 8.58
CA GLY A 403 7.47 3.04 9.48
C GLY A 403 8.98 3.08 9.68
N SER A 404 9.41 4.07 10.46
CA SER A 404 10.78 4.28 10.92
C SER A 404 10.83 4.42 12.44
N ALA A 405 12.02 4.45 13.05
CA ALA A 405 12.15 4.64 14.50
C ALA A 405 11.54 5.97 15.01
N SER A 406 11.37 6.97 14.13
CA SER A 406 10.75 8.26 14.43
C SER A 406 9.25 8.32 14.12
N SER A 407 8.69 7.31 13.47
CA SER A 407 7.28 7.31 13.07
C SER A 407 6.36 7.27 14.30
N VAL A 408 5.22 7.96 14.24
CA VAL A 408 4.21 8.07 15.30
C VAL A 408 2.80 7.88 14.76
N THR A 409 2.12 6.80 15.14
CA THR A 409 0.70 6.57 14.85
C THR A 409 -0.11 6.97 16.08
N THR A 410 -1.18 7.73 15.90
CA THR A 410 -2.07 8.15 16.99
C THR A 410 -3.45 7.49 16.84
N VAL A 411 -4.01 7.03 17.95
CA VAL A 411 -5.34 6.43 18.06
C VAL A 411 -6.03 7.11 19.23
N THR A 412 -6.97 8.02 18.95
CA THR A 412 -7.57 8.89 19.96
C THR A 412 -9.10 8.84 19.92
N ASN A 413 -9.74 8.81 21.09
CA ASN A 413 -11.21 8.85 21.20
C ASN A 413 -11.91 7.70 20.43
N CYS A 414 -11.33 6.50 20.46
CA CYS A 414 -11.81 5.35 19.69
C CYS A 414 -12.39 4.27 20.60
N GLY A 415 -13.09 3.29 20.02
CA GLY A 415 -13.49 2.11 20.78
C GLY A 415 -13.66 0.84 19.97
N ALA A 416 -13.53 -0.32 20.61
CA ALA A 416 -13.64 -1.62 19.94
C ALA A 416 -14.27 -2.66 20.85
N ARG A 417 -14.99 -3.63 20.28
CA ARG A 417 -15.51 -4.76 21.05
C ARG A 417 -15.43 -6.09 20.30
N PHE A 418 -15.49 -7.18 21.07
CA PHE A 418 -15.54 -8.56 20.57
C PHE A 418 -14.32 -8.96 19.73
N ALA A 419 -13.11 -8.55 20.15
CA ALA A 419 -11.87 -8.91 19.47
C ALA A 419 -11.24 -10.17 20.08
N GLU A 420 -11.37 -11.33 19.45
CA GLU A 420 -10.94 -12.61 20.05
C GLU A 420 -9.45 -12.63 20.47
N ASP A 421 -8.52 -12.19 19.61
CA ASP A 421 -7.09 -12.14 19.93
C ASP A 421 -6.59 -10.73 20.30
N LYS A 422 -6.81 -9.75 19.41
CA LYS A 422 -6.19 -8.42 19.52
C LYS A 422 -7.00 -7.34 18.81
N VAL A 423 -6.98 -6.13 19.35
CA VAL A 423 -7.58 -4.93 18.74
C VAL A 423 -6.55 -4.23 17.85
N VAL A 424 -5.39 -3.86 18.40
CA VAL A 424 -4.31 -3.19 17.67
C VAL A 424 -3.09 -4.10 17.53
N GLN A 425 -2.68 -4.37 16.30
CA GLN A 425 -1.46 -5.13 15.97
C GLN A 425 -0.36 -4.20 15.45
N HIS A 426 0.77 -4.12 16.14
CA HIS A 426 1.92 -3.31 15.73
C HIS A 426 3.06 -4.19 15.19
N ASN A 427 3.16 -4.23 13.86
CA ASN A 427 4.14 -4.99 13.09
C ASN A 427 5.38 -4.16 12.70
N GLY A 428 5.21 -2.85 12.50
CA GLY A 428 6.25 -1.93 11.99
C GLY A 428 7.26 -1.38 13.01
N TYR A 429 8.04 -0.39 12.59
CA TYR A 429 8.86 0.47 13.47
C TYR A 429 8.02 1.65 13.99
N GLY A 430 8.41 2.21 15.13
CA GLY A 430 7.92 3.52 15.58
C GLY A 430 7.19 3.47 16.91
N THR A 431 6.35 4.48 17.13
CA THR A 431 5.59 4.71 18.36
C THR A 431 4.10 4.76 18.10
N VAL A 432 3.33 3.92 18.78
CA VAL A 432 1.86 4.01 18.77
C VAL A 432 1.39 4.75 20.02
N LYS A 433 0.55 5.76 19.86
CA LYS A 433 -0.06 6.49 20.97
C LYS A 433 -1.56 6.22 20.99
N ILE A 434 -2.02 5.46 21.96
CA ILE A 434 -3.44 5.17 22.20
C ILE A 434 -3.90 6.06 23.35
N LYS A 435 -4.93 6.86 23.12
CA LYS A 435 -5.45 7.79 24.10
C LYS A 435 -6.97 7.83 24.08
N ASP A 436 -7.60 7.90 25.25
CA ASP A 436 -9.05 8.05 25.37
C ASP A 436 -9.78 6.89 24.62
N PHE A 437 -9.46 5.65 24.97
CA PHE A 437 -9.96 4.45 24.26
C PHE A 437 -10.90 3.61 25.12
N PHE A 438 -12.02 3.17 24.55
CA PHE A 438 -12.94 2.22 25.19
C PHE A 438 -12.85 0.83 24.53
N ALA A 439 -12.65 -0.24 25.31
CA ALA A 439 -12.59 -1.59 24.77
C ALA A 439 -13.44 -2.57 25.59
N GLN A 440 -14.18 -3.46 24.94
CA GLN A 440 -15.00 -4.49 25.61
C GLN A 440 -14.74 -5.88 25.03
N GLU A 441 -14.58 -6.89 25.89
CA GLU A 441 -14.49 -8.31 25.52
C GLU A 441 -13.45 -8.56 24.42
N PHE A 442 -12.17 -8.44 24.79
CA PHE A 442 -11.08 -8.49 23.82
C PHE A 442 -9.88 -9.27 24.36
N GLY A 443 -9.11 -9.93 23.50
CA GLY A 443 -7.87 -10.58 23.90
C GLY A 443 -6.84 -9.57 24.41
N LYS A 444 -6.36 -8.69 23.52
CA LYS A 444 -5.35 -7.65 23.80
C LYS A 444 -5.73 -6.33 23.16
N LEU A 445 -5.69 -5.21 23.88
CA LEU A 445 -5.93 -3.91 23.25
C LEU A 445 -4.78 -3.56 22.30
N TYR A 446 -3.54 -3.78 22.75
CA TYR A 446 -2.36 -3.60 21.91
C TYR A 446 -1.46 -4.82 21.99
N ARG A 447 -0.94 -5.25 20.83
CA ARG A 447 0.06 -6.29 20.71
C ARG A 447 1.18 -5.85 19.77
N SER A 448 2.44 -5.96 20.23
CA SER A 448 3.60 -5.88 19.33
C SER A 448 3.91 -7.24 18.68
N CYS A 449 4.41 -7.21 17.45
CA CYS A 449 4.69 -8.42 16.70
C CYS A 449 5.88 -9.21 17.26
N GLY A 450 5.65 -10.49 17.57
CA GLY A 450 6.67 -11.41 18.09
C GLY A 450 7.47 -12.17 17.03
N THR A 451 7.03 -12.16 15.77
CA THR A 451 7.67 -12.86 14.63
C THR A 451 8.30 -11.91 13.60
N CYS A 452 8.09 -10.60 13.72
CA CYS A 452 8.51 -9.58 12.74
C CYS A 452 9.98 -9.14 12.91
N GLY A 453 10.85 -10.02 13.40
CA GLY A 453 12.26 -9.71 13.66
C GLY A 453 12.51 -8.74 14.84
N ASN A 454 13.78 -8.37 15.02
CA ASN A 454 14.25 -7.56 16.14
C ASN A 454 14.06 -6.06 15.88
N ILE A 455 12.81 -5.61 15.92
CA ILE A 455 12.41 -4.22 15.66
C ILE A 455 11.92 -3.58 16.97
N PRO A 456 12.61 -2.56 17.50
CA PRO A 456 12.14 -1.85 18.70
C PRO A 456 10.89 -1.03 18.42
N ARG A 457 9.83 -1.28 19.20
CA ARG A 457 8.56 -0.56 19.14
C ARG A 457 8.27 0.15 20.45
N LYS A 458 7.55 1.25 20.37
CA LYS A 458 7.06 1.96 21.54
C LYS A 458 5.54 2.05 21.50
N VAL A 459 4.91 1.96 22.66
CA VAL A 459 3.50 2.27 22.83
C VAL A 459 3.29 3.15 24.05
N THR A 460 2.46 4.18 23.92
CA THR A 460 1.89 4.89 25.06
C THR A 460 0.39 4.65 25.08
N VAL A 461 -0.14 4.24 26.23
CA VAL A 461 -1.57 3.98 26.43
C VAL A 461 -2.05 4.85 27.58
N GLU A 462 -2.94 5.79 27.30
CA GLU A 462 -3.43 6.77 28.29
C GLU A 462 -4.96 6.83 28.27
N ASN A 463 -5.59 6.94 29.44
CA ASN A 463 -7.04 7.11 29.59
C ASN A 463 -7.85 6.02 28.88
N VAL A 464 -7.61 4.76 29.26
CA VAL A 464 -8.32 3.62 28.67
C VAL A 464 -9.33 3.07 29.65
N PHE A 465 -10.54 2.77 29.18
CA PHE A 465 -11.51 1.96 29.91
C PHE A 465 -11.71 0.62 29.19
N ALA A 466 -11.32 -0.45 29.86
CA ALA A 466 -11.38 -1.81 29.34
C ALA A 466 -12.37 -2.65 30.14
N ILE A 467 -13.30 -3.32 29.46
CA ILE A 467 -14.21 -4.29 30.04
C ILE A 467 -13.80 -5.69 29.56
N ASP A 468 -13.59 -6.61 30.49
CA ASP A 468 -13.30 -8.02 30.23
C ASP A 468 -12.16 -8.29 29.22
N PRO A 469 -10.93 -7.82 29.48
CA PRO A 469 -9.78 -8.29 28.71
C PRO A 469 -9.54 -9.78 28.96
N LEU A 470 -9.54 -10.58 27.89
CA LEU A 470 -9.36 -12.05 27.95
C LEU A 470 -7.89 -12.44 28.18
N VAL A 471 -6.94 -11.58 27.78
CA VAL A 471 -5.50 -11.84 27.96
C VAL A 471 -4.81 -10.69 28.69
N SER A 472 -4.79 -9.48 28.11
CA SER A 472 -4.18 -8.30 28.74
C SER A 472 -4.62 -6.99 28.10
N VAL A 473 -4.30 -5.83 28.69
CA VAL A 473 -4.47 -4.55 27.97
C VAL A 473 -3.35 -4.38 26.94
N VAL A 474 -2.08 -4.48 27.37
CA VAL A 474 -0.91 -4.32 26.50
C VAL A 474 -0.03 -5.56 26.55
N THR A 475 0.39 -6.07 25.38
CA THR A 475 1.45 -7.07 25.27
C THR A 475 2.59 -6.54 24.40
N VAL A 476 3.81 -6.49 24.95
CA VAL A 476 5.03 -6.10 24.24
C VAL A 476 6.01 -7.26 24.08
N ASN A 477 7.09 -7.11 23.30
CA ASN A 477 8.11 -8.14 23.15
C ASN A 477 9.42 -7.74 23.83
N LYS A 478 9.87 -8.57 24.78
CA LYS A 478 11.10 -8.34 25.55
C LYS A 478 12.36 -8.40 24.69
N ASN A 479 12.43 -9.33 23.74
CA ASN A 479 13.63 -9.54 22.92
C ASN A 479 13.82 -8.43 21.89
N ASN A 480 12.72 -7.80 21.47
CA ASN A 480 12.74 -6.73 20.48
C ASN A 480 13.03 -5.35 21.07
N ASN A 481 13.29 -5.26 22.40
CA ASN A 481 13.45 -4.00 23.12
C ASN A 481 12.23 -3.08 23.00
N ASP A 482 11.03 -3.69 22.98
CA ASP A 482 9.77 -2.96 22.97
C ASP A 482 9.53 -2.27 24.32
N GLN A 483 8.82 -1.16 24.30
CA GLN A 483 8.55 -0.35 25.49
C GLN A 483 7.10 0.09 25.51
N ALA A 484 6.44 -0.13 26.65
CA ALA A 484 5.10 0.38 26.92
C ALA A 484 5.14 1.39 28.06
N THR A 485 4.41 2.49 27.91
CA THR A 485 4.09 3.44 28.99
C THR A 485 2.58 3.50 29.14
N LEU A 486 2.08 3.27 30.36
CA LEU A 486 0.66 3.22 30.63
C LEU A 486 0.32 4.24 31.71
N LYS A 487 -0.83 4.91 31.54
CA LYS A 487 -1.33 5.91 32.47
C LYS A 487 -2.84 5.91 32.51
N ASN A 488 -3.42 5.98 33.70
CA ASN A 488 -4.85 6.14 33.90
C ASN A 488 -5.69 5.06 33.18
N ILE A 489 -5.41 3.79 33.49
CA ILE A 489 -6.03 2.60 32.90
C ILE A 489 -7.09 2.07 33.85
N TYR A 490 -8.34 2.05 33.41
CA TYR A 490 -9.45 1.47 34.15
C TYR A 490 -9.82 0.14 33.53
N VAL A 491 -9.93 -0.88 34.36
CA VAL A 491 -10.34 -2.21 33.96
C VAL A 491 -11.53 -2.63 34.80
N LYS A 492 -12.61 -3.03 34.14
CA LYS A 492 -13.76 -3.68 34.76
C LYS A 492 -13.83 -5.12 34.30
N THR A 493 -14.02 -6.02 35.24
CA THR A 493 -14.28 -7.44 34.97
C THR A 493 -15.70 -7.76 35.41
N THR A 494 -16.53 -8.29 34.53
CA THR A 494 -17.91 -8.67 34.85
C THR A 494 -17.98 -9.81 35.87
N ASP A 495 -16.96 -10.66 35.91
CA ASP A 495 -16.80 -11.73 36.90
C ASP A 495 -16.15 -11.29 38.22
N GLY A 496 -15.79 -10.00 38.35
CA GLY A 496 -15.18 -9.41 39.54
C GLY A 496 -13.71 -9.82 39.79
N LYS A 497 -13.03 -10.47 38.84
CA LYS A 497 -11.60 -10.80 38.97
C LYS A 497 -10.74 -9.56 39.11
N LYS A 498 -9.94 -9.53 40.18
CA LYS A 498 -8.96 -8.44 40.41
C LYS A 498 -7.59 -8.71 39.80
N ASN A 499 -7.30 -9.97 39.45
CA ASN A 499 -6.00 -10.35 38.87
C ASN A 499 -6.05 -10.23 37.34
N VAL A 500 -6.13 -9.00 36.84
CA VAL A 500 -6.06 -8.70 35.41
C VAL A 500 -4.65 -8.27 35.04
N LYS A 501 -4.14 -8.82 33.93
CA LYS A 501 -2.82 -8.49 33.43
C LYS A 501 -2.90 -7.21 32.61
N VAL A 502 -2.48 -6.09 33.16
CA VAL A 502 -2.54 -4.81 32.42
C VAL A 502 -1.44 -4.73 31.37
N CYS A 503 -0.21 -5.10 31.72
CA CYS A 503 0.90 -5.14 30.78
C CYS A 503 1.63 -6.49 30.88
N GLN A 504 1.78 -7.17 29.75
CA GLN A 504 2.52 -8.41 29.60
C GLN A 504 3.71 -8.23 28.66
N TRP A 505 4.70 -9.12 28.77
CA TRP A 505 5.75 -9.23 27.76
C TRP A 505 5.98 -10.66 27.32
N SER A 506 6.10 -10.81 26.01
CA SER A 506 6.40 -12.05 25.32
C SER A 506 7.88 -12.14 24.92
N GLN A 507 8.31 -13.35 24.61
CA GLN A 507 9.60 -13.62 23.99
C GLN A 507 9.42 -13.87 22.48
N ALA A 508 10.21 -13.18 21.64
CA ALA A 508 10.19 -13.39 20.20
C ALA A 508 10.67 -14.80 19.85
N SER A 509 9.90 -15.50 19.02
CA SER A 509 10.20 -16.83 18.48
C SER A 509 9.24 -17.11 17.31
N LYS A 510 9.37 -18.27 16.64
CA LYS A 510 8.36 -18.74 15.67
C LYS A 510 6.98 -18.93 16.30
N THR A 511 6.92 -19.16 17.61
CA THR A 511 5.70 -19.34 18.41
C THR A 511 5.81 -18.48 19.69
N PRO A 512 5.56 -17.16 19.59
CA PRO A 512 5.80 -16.24 20.70
C PRO A 512 5.07 -16.68 21.97
N SER A 513 5.79 -16.76 23.08
CA SER A 513 5.25 -17.17 24.38
C SER A 513 5.33 -16.04 25.40
N ASN A 514 4.34 -15.95 26.27
CA ASN A 514 4.35 -15.00 27.38
C ASN A 514 5.40 -15.41 28.42
N VAL A 515 6.21 -14.46 28.90
CA VAL A 515 7.30 -14.73 29.87
C VAL A 515 7.25 -13.81 31.09
N GLY A 516 6.24 -12.95 31.21
CA GLY A 516 5.95 -12.19 32.43
C GLY A 516 4.89 -11.12 32.25
N ASP A 517 4.49 -10.50 33.37
CA ASP A 517 3.51 -9.43 33.44
C ASP A 517 3.76 -8.51 34.65
N GLY A 518 3.14 -7.33 34.64
CA GLY A 518 3.30 -6.33 35.68
C GLY A 518 4.14 -5.11 35.25
N PRO A 519 4.48 -4.19 36.18
CA PRO A 519 5.42 -3.12 35.91
C PRO A 519 6.85 -3.68 35.82
N SER A 520 7.60 -3.29 34.79
CA SER A 520 8.94 -3.81 34.53
C SER A 520 9.79 -2.85 33.72
N GLY A 521 10.67 -2.10 34.41
CA GLY A 521 11.73 -1.30 33.80
C GLY A 521 11.24 -0.51 32.58
N LYS A 522 11.89 -0.67 31.43
CA LYS A 522 11.47 -0.05 30.17
C LYS A 522 10.33 -0.78 29.44
N LEU A 523 10.10 -2.07 29.73
CA LEU A 523 9.13 -2.92 29.03
C LEU A 523 7.69 -2.49 29.33
N CYS A 524 7.38 -2.28 30.61
CA CYS A 524 6.06 -1.89 31.09
C CYS A 524 6.22 -0.80 32.17
N GLN A 525 6.04 0.45 31.77
CA GLN A 525 6.23 1.63 32.63
C GLN A 525 4.88 2.14 33.10
N TYR A 526 4.55 1.86 34.36
CA TYR A 526 3.39 2.41 35.08
C TYR A 526 3.56 2.20 36.59
N SER A 527 2.82 2.96 37.37
CA SER A 527 2.69 2.83 38.82
C SER A 527 1.34 2.19 39.20
N THR A 528 1.18 1.77 40.45
CA THR A 528 -0.11 1.25 40.92
C THR A 528 -1.23 2.29 40.87
N SER A 529 -0.91 3.59 40.96
CA SER A 529 -1.89 4.67 40.80
C SER A 529 -2.31 4.92 39.36
N ASP A 530 -1.65 4.30 38.38
CA ASP A 530 -2.02 4.40 36.97
C ASP A 530 -3.03 3.32 36.55
N VAL A 531 -3.37 2.39 37.44
CA VAL A 531 -4.18 1.20 37.13
C VAL A 531 -5.27 1.02 38.17
N HIS A 532 -6.51 0.96 37.71
CA HIS A 532 -7.71 0.88 38.51
C HIS A 532 -8.50 -0.37 38.08
N ILE A 533 -8.57 -1.40 38.92
CA ILE A 533 -9.24 -2.67 38.56
C ILE A 533 -10.48 -2.86 39.45
N ASN A 534 -11.66 -2.83 38.83
CA ASN A 534 -12.95 -2.88 39.52
C ASN A 534 -13.09 -1.79 40.60
N GLU A 535 -12.46 -0.65 40.38
CA GLU A 535 -12.65 0.56 41.18
C GLU A 535 -13.83 1.34 40.58
N ASP A 536 -14.61 1.95 41.46
CA ASP A 536 -15.84 2.69 41.12
C ASP A 536 -15.56 4.10 40.60
#